data_AF-A0A0M3AYE2-F1
#
_entry.id   AF-A0A0M3AYE2-F1
#
_cell.length_a   1.000
_cell.length_b   1.000
_cell.length_c   1.000
_cell.angle_alpha   90.00
_cell.angle_beta   90.00
_cell.angle_gamma   90.00
#
_symmetry.space_group_name_H-M   'P 1'
#
loop_
_entity.id
_entity.type
_entity.pdbx_description
1 polymer ?
#
loop_
_entity_poly.entity_id
_entity_poly.type
_entity_poly.pdbx_seq_one_letter_code
_entity_poly.pdbx_strand_id
1 'polypeptide(L)'
;MNSPVHAALLGQAYQLGYATTDLDRALDIFGKQYGIRDFMVVKKGPALPIDGGGELVMDGALAWAGPTMIEIVQPISGNVELFADWLPKDRFALRFHHIAVPVRTDADWQTVRREAEESGKRIVFSVSQPNSRAMYVDTADDLGHYLEYLYVEGDISKSWLSYIPQNIPGYELTF
;
A
#
# COMPACT_ATOMS: atom_id res chain seq x y z
N MET A 1 8.44 -21.94 -15.96
CA MET A 1 9.63 -21.27 -15.39
C MET A 1 9.11 -20.08 -14.62
N ASN A 2 9.53 -19.86 -13.37
CA ASN A 2 9.09 -18.68 -12.62
C ASN A 2 9.66 -17.44 -13.31
N SER A 3 8.80 -16.45 -13.54
CA SER A 3 9.16 -15.16 -14.11
C SER A 3 10.22 -14.47 -13.23
N PRO A 4 11.20 -13.76 -13.81
CA PRO A 4 12.17 -12.98 -13.03
C PRO A 4 11.50 -12.00 -12.05
N VAL A 5 10.31 -11.50 -12.42
CA VAL A 5 9.48 -10.60 -11.60
C VAL A 5 9.00 -11.27 -10.30
N HIS A 6 8.81 -12.59 -10.32
CA HIS A 6 8.32 -13.37 -9.19
C HIS A 6 9.44 -14.11 -8.41
N ALA A 7 10.70 -14.00 -8.83
CA ALA A 7 11.80 -14.62 -8.11
C ALA A 7 11.92 -14.01 -6.71
N ALA A 8 11.62 -14.81 -5.68
CA ALA A 8 11.59 -14.38 -4.28
C ALA A 8 10.75 -13.10 -4.05
N LEU A 9 9.55 -13.02 -4.66
CA LEU A 9 8.68 -11.83 -4.65
C LEU A 9 8.54 -11.18 -3.26
N LEU A 10 8.23 -11.97 -2.23
CA LEU A 10 8.09 -11.47 -0.86
C LEU A 10 9.39 -10.94 -0.26
N GLY A 11 10.56 -11.37 -0.75
CA GLY A 11 11.85 -10.81 -0.38
C GLY A 11 12.10 -9.41 -0.91
N GLN A 12 11.28 -8.93 -1.86
CA GLN A 12 11.32 -7.57 -2.39
C GLN A 12 10.29 -6.65 -1.73
N ALA A 13 9.45 -7.19 -0.84
CA ALA A 13 8.46 -6.42 -0.11
C ALA A 13 9.10 -5.28 0.69
N TYR A 14 8.50 -4.09 0.60
CA TYR A 14 9.04 -2.91 1.28
C TYR A 14 7.98 -2.13 2.06
N GLN A 15 6.68 -2.38 1.85
CA GLN A 15 5.61 -1.71 2.56
C GLN A 15 4.72 -2.72 3.29
N LEU A 16 4.34 -2.37 4.52
CA LEU A 16 3.30 -3.05 5.29
C LEU A 16 2.09 -2.12 5.41
N GLY A 17 0.98 -2.51 4.79
CA GLY A 17 -0.26 -1.77 4.80
C GLY A 17 -1.23 -2.24 5.87
N TYR A 18 -1.78 -1.29 6.61
CA TYR A 18 -2.80 -1.51 7.62
C TYR A 18 -4.07 -0.74 7.29
N ALA A 19 -5.22 -1.40 7.40
CA ALA A 19 -6.52 -0.74 7.38
C ALA A 19 -6.95 -0.38 8.80
N THR A 20 -7.56 0.78 9.00
CA THR A 20 -8.11 1.20 10.29
C THR A 20 -9.47 1.86 10.18
N THR A 21 -10.30 1.72 11.20
CA THR A 21 -11.56 2.46 11.31
C THR A 21 -11.36 3.90 11.79
N ASP A 22 -10.20 4.21 12.38
CA ASP A 22 -9.87 5.50 12.97
C ASP A 22 -8.35 5.73 12.85
N LEU A 23 -7.95 6.67 12.00
CA LEU A 23 -6.57 6.98 11.70
C LEU A 23 -5.87 7.59 12.90
N ASP A 24 -6.51 8.53 13.61
CA ASP A 24 -5.91 9.19 14.76
C ASP A 24 -5.58 8.20 15.88
N ARG A 25 -6.53 7.31 16.16
CA ARG A 25 -6.32 6.26 17.15
C ARG A 25 -5.24 5.25 16.71
N ALA A 26 -5.17 4.93 15.42
CA ALA A 26 -4.11 4.07 14.91
C ALA A 26 -2.72 4.72 15.05
N LEU A 27 -2.58 6.00 14.70
CA LEU A 27 -1.34 6.75 14.85
C LEU A 27 -0.90 6.82 16.32
N ASP A 28 -1.83 7.03 17.24
CA ASP A 28 -1.55 7.02 18.68
C ASP A 28 -1.00 5.65 19.14
N ILE A 29 -1.59 4.56 18.67
CA ILE A 29 -1.13 3.18 18.96
C ILE A 29 0.28 2.97 18.40
N PHE A 30 0.52 3.31 17.13
CA PHE A 30 1.84 3.17 16.51
C PHE A 30 2.91 3.97 17.23
N GLY A 31 2.62 5.22 17.60
CA GLY A 31 3.56 6.08 18.32
C GLY A 31 3.87 5.61 19.73
N LYS A 32 2.86 5.13 20.47
CA LYS A 32 3.02 4.69 21.86
C LYS A 32 3.60 3.30 22.00
N GLN A 33 3.18 2.36 21.15
CA GLN A 33 3.50 0.93 21.30
C GLN A 33 4.63 0.47 20.40
N TYR A 34 4.75 1.05 19.19
CA TYR A 34 5.71 0.59 18.17
C TYR A 34 6.80 1.63 17.84
N GLY A 35 6.73 2.82 18.45
CA GLY A 35 7.77 3.85 18.33
C GLY A 35 7.77 4.60 16.99
N ILE A 36 6.75 4.45 16.16
CA ILE A 36 6.60 5.14 14.88
C ILE A 36 5.71 6.36 15.11
N ARG A 37 6.28 7.57 15.08
CA ARG A 37 5.63 8.82 15.53
C ARG A 37 5.49 9.86 14.43
N ASP A 38 6.46 9.92 13.53
CA ASP A 38 6.50 10.89 12.46
C ASP A 38 5.89 10.26 11.21
N PHE A 39 4.77 10.82 10.75
CA PHE A 39 4.05 10.37 9.57
C PHE A 39 3.81 11.54 8.61
N MET A 40 3.88 11.25 7.32
CA MET A 40 3.22 12.07 6.31
C MET A 40 1.74 11.71 6.35
N VAL A 41 0.89 12.64 6.77
CA VAL A 41 -0.54 12.40 6.96
C VAL A 41 -1.36 13.18 5.94
N VAL A 42 -2.30 12.50 5.29
CA VAL A 42 -3.33 13.08 4.44
C VAL A 42 -4.68 12.82 5.08
N LYS A 43 -5.32 13.88 5.60
CA LYS A 43 -6.70 13.83 6.09
C LYS A 43 -7.63 14.55 5.14
N LYS A 44 -8.85 14.03 5.03
CA LYS A 44 -9.85 14.45 4.04
C LYS A 44 -9.23 14.39 2.65
N GLY A 45 -8.70 13.21 2.30
CA GLY A 45 -8.09 12.98 1.00
C GLY A 45 -9.04 13.37 -0.14
N PRO A 46 -8.50 13.77 -1.31
CA PRO A 46 -9.34 14.01 -2.48
C PRO A 46 -10.02 12.71 -2.91
N ALA A 47 -11.14 12.83 -3.61
CA ALA A 47 -11.71 11.69 -4.31
C ALA A 47 -10.76 11.24 -5.42
N LEU A 48 -10.29 10.00 -5.34
CA LEU A 48 -9.37 9.41 -6.28
C LEU A 48 -10.16 8.55 -7.27
N PRO A 49 -10.07 8.80 -8.59
CA PRO A 49 -10.70 7.94 -9.58
C PRO A 49 -10.04 6.55 -9.55
N ILE A 50 -10.85 5.51 -9.71
CA ILE A 50 -10.38 4.13 -9.71
C ILE A 50 -10.43 3.56 -11.13
N ASP A 51 -9.49 2.67 -11.46
CA ASP A 51 -9.54 2.00 -12.75
C ASP A 51 -10.76 1.08 -12.79
N GLY A 52 -11.56 1.16 -13.87
CA GLY A 52 -12.85 0.46 -13.95
C GLY A 52 -14.06 1.30 -13.52
N GLY A 53 -13.84 2.51 -13.01
CA GLY A 53 -14.88 3.52 -12.78
C GLY A 53 -15.33 3.62 -11.32
N GLY A 54 -15.74 4.83 -10.92
CA GLY A 54 -16.00 5.19 -9.53
C GLY A 54 -14.86 5.99 -8.93
N GLU A 55 -14.97 6.26 -7.63
CA GLU A 55 -13.96 7.01 -6.88
C GLU A 55 -13.89 6.47 -5.44
N LEU A 56 -12.75 6.65 -4.81
CA LEU A 56 -12.56 6.38 -3.40
C LEU A 56 -12.04 7.61 -2.68
N VAL A 57 -12.48 7.76 -1.42
CA VAL A 57 -11.97 8.77 -0.49
C VAL A 57 -11.40 8.03 0.71
N MET A 58 -10.17 8.36 1.07
CA MET A 58 -9.47 7.78 2.21
C MET A 58 -8.67 8.84 2.94
N ASP A 59 -8.50 8.62 4.23
CA ASP A 59 -7.43 9.26 5.00
C ASP A 59 -6.26 8.28 5.08
N GLY A 60 -5.03 8.80 5.01
CA GLY A 60 -3.83 7.98 4.91
C GLY A 60 -2.69 8.54 5.74
N ALA A 61 -1.82 7.65 6.20
CA ALA A 61 -0.57 8.01 6.83
C ALA A 61 0.55 7.07 6.38
N LEU A 62 1.72 7.65 6.14
CA LEU A 62 2.90 6.94 5.67
C LEU A 62 4.10 7.29 6.53
N ALA A 63 4.90 6.29 6.88
CA ALA A 63 6.15 6.46 7.62
C ALA A 63 7.17 5.40 7.23
N TRP A 64 8.45 5.78 7.15
CA TRP A 64 9.53 4.82 7.09
C TRP A 64 9.96 4.39 8.50
N ALA A 65 10.26 3.11 8.64
CA ALA A 65 10.88 2.48 9.80
C ALA A 65 12.07 1.62 9.31
N GLY A 66 13.18 2.29 9.02
CA GLY A 66 14.34 1.67 8.36
C GLY A 66 14.03 1.39 6.88
N PRO A 67 14.22 0.15 6.39
CA PRO A 67 13.92 -0.22 4.99
C PRO A 67 12.44 -0.46 4.73
N THR A 68 11.60 -0.48 5.77
CA THR A 68 10.18 -0.81 5.65
C THR A 68 9.32 0.44 5.78
N MET A 69 8.41 0.63 4.83
CA MET A 69 7.35 1.64 4.88
C MET A 69 6.14 1.07 5.60
N ILE A 70 5.57 1.85 6.50
CA ILE A 70 4.29 1.59 7.12
C ILE A 70 3.26 2.50 6.46
N GLU A 71 2.21 1.90 5.92
CA GLU A 71 1.03 2.61 5.46
C GLU A 71 -0.15 2.30 6.37
N ILE A 72 -0.91 3.32 6.74
CA ILE A 72 -2.15 3.19 7.51
C ILE A 72 -3.24 3.93 6.74
N VAL A 73 -4.29 3.21 6.37
CA VAL A 73 -5.40 3.71 5.56
C VAL A 73 -6.70 3.61 6.34
N GLN A 74 -7.44 4.72 6.39
CA GLN A 74 -8.82 4.76 6.85
C GLN A 74 -9.75 4.97 5.64
N PRO A 75 -10.62 4.01 5.32
CA PRO A 75 -11.64 4.21 4.30
C PRO A 75 -12.68 5.25 4.77
N ILE A 76 -13.04 6.21 3.91
CA ILE A 76 -14.00 7.28 4.23
C ILE A 76 -15.31 7.12 3.45
N SER A 77 -15.25 7.10 2.10
CA SER A 77 -16.44 6.99 1.26
C SER A 77 -16.12 6.58 -0.18
N GLY A 78 -17.15 6.18 -0.93
CA GLY A 78 -16.99 5.71 -2.32
C GLY A 78 -16.70 4.21 -2.37
N ASN A 79 -15.90 3.79 -3.33
CA ASN A 79 -15.49 2.40 -3.56
C ASN A 79 -14.36 1.97 -2.61
N VAL A 80 -14.69 1.85 -1.33
CA VAL A 80 -13.73 1.59 -0.24
C VAL A 80 -13.69 0.14 0.20
N GLU A 81 -14.38 -0.77 -0.48
CA GLU A 81 -14.54 -2.18 -0.10
C GLU A 81 -13.19 -2.88 0.06
N LEU A 82 -12.18 -2.49 -0.73
CA LEU A 82 -10.80 -2.98 -0.61
C LEU A 82 -10.33 -2.99 0.84
N PHE A 83 -10.49 -1.87 1.55
CA PHE A 83 -10.07 -1.70 2.94
C PHE A 83 -11.20 -1.95 3.94
N ALA A 84 -12.42 -1.52 3.62
CA ALA A 84 -13.55 -1.52 4.55
C ALA A 84 -14.03 -2.94 4.90
N ASP A 85 -13.92 -3.91 3.96
CA ASP A 85 -14.34 -5.29 4.21
C ASP A 85 -13.44 -6.00 5.23
N TRP A 86 -12.22 -5.49 5.43
CA TRP A 86 -11.31 -5.95 6.48
C TRP A 86 -11.66 -5.38 7.85
N LEU A 87 -12.64 -4.47 7.98
CA LEU A 87 -12.89 -3.75 9.22
C LEU A 87 -14.29 -4.07 9.78
N PRO A 88 -14.43 -4.16 11.12
CA PRO A 88 -15.75 -4.18 11.73
C PRO A 88 -16.41 -2.81 11.61
N LYS A 89 -17.75 -2.79 11.49
CA LYS A 89 -18.52 -1.55 11.33
C LYS A 89 -18.82 -0.82 12.63
N ASP A 90 -18.68 -1.50 13.77
CA ASP A 90 -19.25 -1.09 15.06
C ASP A 90 -18.22 -0.80 16.16
N ARG A 91 -16.94 -0.98 15.87
CA ARG A 91 -15.86 -0.80 16.84
C ARG A 91 -14.56 -0.42 16.18
N PHE A 92 -13.65 0.10 16.98
CA PHE A 92 -12.28 0.34 16.54
C PHE A 92 -11.62 -0.96 16.05
N ALA A 93 -10.94 -0.88 14.91
CA ALA A 93 -9.99 -1.90 14.48
C ALA A 93 -8.81 -1.28 13.74
N LEU A 94 -7.68 -1.96 13.87
CA LEU A 94 -6.46 -1.76 13.09
C LEU A 94 -6.03 -3.16 12.63
N ARG A 95 -6.02 -3.42 11.33
CA ARG A 95 -5.73 -4.75 10.77
C ARG A 95 -4.66 -4.67 9.72
N PHE A 96 -3.75 -5.63 9.74
CA PHE A 96 -2.85 -5.87 8.63
C PHE A 96 -3.68 -6.22 7.38
N HIS A 97 -3.32 -5.63 6.23
CA HIS A 97 -4.18 -5.63 5.05
C HIS A 97 -3.41 -6.06 3.79
N HIS A 98 -2.24 -5.50 3.54
CA HIS A 98 -1.47 -5.83 2.36
C HIS A 98 0.04 -5.72 2.58
N ILE A 99 0.79 -6.32 1.67
CA ILE A 99 2.22 -6.05 1.47
C ILE A 99 2.38 -5.42 0.10
N ALA A 100 3.20 -4.36 0.00
CA ALA A 100 3.57 -3.82 -1.31
C ALA A 100 4.95 -4.30 -1.76
N VAL A 101 5.02 -4.69 -3.02
CA VAL A 101 6.23 -5.04 -3.75
C VAL A 101 6.46 -4.02 -4.87
N PRO A 102 7.72 -3.65 -5.15
CA PRO A 102 8.00 -2.62 -6.12
C PRO A 102 7.92 -3.20 -7.53
N VAL A 103 7.34 -2.44 -8.45
CA VAL A 103 7.46 -2.68 -9.89
C VAL A 103 8.34 -1.57 -10.46
N ARG A 104 9.41 -1.95 -11.16
CA ARG A 104 10.46 -0.99 -11.56
C ARG A 104 10.33 -0.49 -12.99
N THR A 105 9.68 -1.26 -13.86
CA THR A 105 9.55 -0.93 -15.28
C THR A 105 8.13 -1.15 -15.78
N ASP A 106 7.74 -0.45 -16.85
CA ASP A 106 6.47 -0.71 -17.53
C ASP A 106 6.38 -2.15 -18.07
N ALA A 107 7.51 -2.74 -18.49
CA ALA A 107 7.54 -4.14 -18.95
C ALA A 107 7.24 -5.12 -17.80
N ASP A 108 7.76 -4.85 -16.61
CA ASP A 108 7.43 -5.62 -15.40
C ASP A 108 5.96 -5.42 -15.03
N TRP A 109 5.43 -4.21 -15.13
CA TRP A 109 4.02 -3.92 -14.87
C TRP A 109 3.09 -4.75 -15.76
N GLN A 110 3.33 -4.77 -17.07
CA GLN A 110 2.56 -5.61 -18.00
C GLN A 110 2.74 -7.11 -17.71
N THR A 111 3.91 -7.51 -17.24
CA THR A 111 4.20 -8.90 -16.87
C THR A 111 3.42 -9.32 -15.62
N VAL A 112 3.46 -8.53 -14.55
CA VAL A 112 2.67 -8.79 -13.33
C VAL A 112 1.19 -8.90 -13.66
N ARG A 113 0.65 -7.95 -14.44
CA ARG A 113 -0.77 -7.95 -14.80
C ARG A 113 -1.16 -9.21 -15.55
N ARG A 114 -0.41 -9.58 -16.59
CA ARG A 114 -0.64 -10.81 -17.35
C ARG A 114 -0.55 -12.05 -16.47
N GLU A 115 0.44 -12.12 -15.58
CA GLU A 115 0.63 -13.28 -14.69
C GLU A 115 -0.48 -13.39 -13.62
N ALA A 116 -0.98 -12.26 -13.12
CA ALA A 116 -2.16 -12.25 -12.26
C ALA A 116 -3.39 -12.82 -13.00
N GLU A 117 -3.62 -12.39 -14.25
CA GLU A 117 -4.71 -12.90 -15.10
C GLU A 117 -4.54 -14.41 -15.42
N GLU A 118 -3.34 -14.85 -15.78
CA GLU A 118 -3.02 -16.26 -16.13
C GLU A 118 -3.08 -17.21 -14.93
N SER A 119 -2.74 -16.73 -13.73
CA SER A 119 -2.78 -17.54 -12.49
C SER A 119 -4.19 -17.74 -11.94
N GLY A 120 -5.21 -17.11 -12.56
CA GLY A 120 -6.59 -17.13 -12.08
C GLY A 120 -6.80 -16.30 -10.80
N LYS A 121 -5.79 -15.52 -10.38
CA LYS A 121 -5.92 -14.60 -9.25
C LYS A 121 -6.67 -13.35 -9.70
N ARG A 122 -7.51 -12.83 -8.81
CA ARG A 122 -8.33 -11.65 -9.11
C ARG A 122 -7.54 -10.39 -8.82
N ILE A 123 -7.45 -9.48 -9.79
CA ILE A 123 -7.08 -8.09 -9.53
C ILE A 123 -8.31 -7.43 -8.93
N VAL A 124 -8.24 -7.05 -7.66
CA VAL A 124 -9.39 -6.51 -6.89
C VAL A 124 -9.47 -5.01 -6.92
N PHE A 125 -8.33 -4.36 -7.20
CA PHE A 125 -8.25 -2.92 -7.26
C PHE A 125 -7.07 -2.50 -8.14
N SER A 126 -7.24 -1.41 -8.89
CA SER A 126 -6.17 -0.76 -9.65
C SER A 126 -6.41 0.73 -9.67
N VAL A 127 -5.34 1.51 -9.57
CA VAL A 127 -5.37 2.97 -9.67
C VAL A 127 -4.15 3.47 -10.41
N SER A 128 -4.37 4.43 -11.29
CA SER A 128 -3.32 5.16 -12.01
C SER A 128 -3.36 6.63 -11.66
N GLN A 129 -2.25 7.15 -11.14
CA GLN A 129 -2.00 8.57 -10.88
C GLN A 129 -0.90 9.06 -11.83
N PRO A 130 -0.71 10.40 -12.01
CA PRO A 130 0.25 10.93 -12.97
C PRO A 130 1.65 10.30 -12.92
N ASN A 131 2.17 9.99 -11.72
CA ASN A 131 3.54 9.47 -11.54
C ASN A 131 3.60 8.13 -10.77
N SER A 132 2.47 7.44 -10.58
CA SER A 132 2.43 6.16 -9.86
C SER A 132 1.24 5.30 -10.27
N ARG A 133 1.40 3.98 -10.17
CA ARG A 133 0.32 3.02 -10.39
C ARG A 133 0.35 1.97 -9.29
N ALA A 134 -0.81 1.56 -8.84
CA ALA A 134 -0.94 0.49 -7.86
C ALA A 134 -1.97 -0.53 -8.33
N MET A 135 -1.70 -1.81 -8.09
CA MET A 135 -2.59 -2.92 -8.42
C MET A 135 -2.59 -3.93 -7.28
N TYR A 136 -3.79 -4.31 -6.83
CA TYR A 136 -3.97 -5.24 -5.73
C TYR A 136 -4.45 -6.57 -6.28
N VAL A 137 -3.70 -7.63 -5.97
CA VAL A 137 -4.04 -9.01 -6.31
C VAL A 137 -4.56 -9.72 -5.08
N ASP A 138 -5.68 -10.43 -5.24
CA ASP A 138 -6.32 -11.20 -4.19
C ASP A 138 -5.50 -12.45 -3.86
N THR A 139 -4.76 -12.37 -2.76
CA THR A 139 -4.01 -13.49 -2.19
C THR A 139 -4.50 -13.84 -0.79
N ALA A 140 -5.68 -13.35 -0.38
CA ALA A 140 -6.16 -13.50 0.98
C ALA A 140 -6.39 -14.97 1.39
N ASP A 141 -6.87 -15.81 0.46
CA ASP A 141 -7.07 -17.24 0.72
C ASP A 141 -5.75 -18.00 0.93
N ASP A 142 -4.65 -17.54 0.33
CA ASP A 142 -3.34 -18.21 0.41
C ASP A 142 -2.48 -17.65 1.54
N LEU A 143 -2.44 -16.33 1.68
CA LEU A 143 -1.48 -15.59 2.50
C LEU A 143 -2.15 -14.82 3.65
N GLY A 144 -3.48 -14.71 3.65
CA GLY A 144 -4.22 -13.93 4.64
C GLY A 144 -4.12 -12.40 4.46
N HIS A 145 -3.64 -11.92 3.31
CA HIS A 145 -3.52 -10.49 2.95
C HIS A 145 -3.46 -10.33 1.42
N TYR A 146 -3.64 -9.10 0.94
CA TYR A 146 -3.43 -8.76 -0.47
C TYR A 146 -1.96 -8.49 -0.80
N LEU A 147 -1.57 -8.72 -2.05
CA LEU A 147 -0.33 -8.20 -2.60
C LEU A 147 -0.62 -6.94 -3.42
N GLU A 148 0.00 -5.84 -3.04
CA GLU A 148 0.04 -4.61 -3.83
C GLU A 148 1.31 -4.58 -4.69
N TYR A 149 1.13 -4.34 -5.97
CA TYR A 149 2.22 -4.04 -6.90
C TYR A 149 2.25 -2.54 -7.11
N LEU A 150 3.29 -1.88 -6.62
CA LEU A 150 3.43 -0.44 -6.63
C LEU A 150 4.53 -0.01 -7.59
N TYR A 151 4.13 0.67 -8.65
CA TYR A 151 5.02 1.36 -9.59
C TYR A 151 5.08 2.84 -9.25
N VAL A 152 6.28 3.37 -9.12
CA VAL A 152 6.53 4.81 -8.98
C VAL A 152 7.49 5.22 -10.08
N GLU A 153 7.11 6.25 -10.85
CA GLU A 153 7.90 6.70 -11.98
C GLU A 153 9.19 7.37 -11.54
N GLY A 154 10.28 7.03 -12.24
CA GLY A 154 11.56 7.71 -12.12
C GLY A 154 12.39 7.30 -10.91
N ASP A 155 13.33 8.16 -10.55
CA ASP A 155 14.24 7.96 -9.43
C ASP A 155 13.46 8.13 -8.12
N ILE A 156 13.33 7.04 -7.35
CA ILE A 156 12.53 7.05 -6.12
C ILE A 156 13.07 8.04 -5.09
N SER A 157 14.38 8.29 -5.07
CA SER A 157 14.97 9.31 -4.19
C SER A 157 14.45 10.72 -4.49
N LYS A 158 13.94 10.94 -5.70
CA LYS A 158 13.33 12.19 -6.18
C LYS A 158 11.80 12.13 -6.26
N SER A 159 11.21 11.01 -5.88
CA SER A 159 9.76 10.82 -5.86
C SER A 159 9.15 11.31 -4.54
N TRP A 160 7.83 11.24 -4.41
CA TRP A 160 7.15 11.59 -3.17
C TRP A 160 7.54 10.68 -1.98
N LEU A 161 8.05 9.48 -2.25
CA LEU A 161 8.52 8.54 -1.23
C LEU A 161 9.67 9.10 -0.38
N SER A 162 10.47 10.03 -0.89
CA SER A 162 11.57 10.65 -0.14
C SER A 162 11.13 11.75 0.83
N TYR A 163 9.87 12.22 0.74
CA TYR A 163 9.29 13.16 1.70
C TYR A 163 8.63 12.47 2.89
N ILE A 164 8.50 11.14 2.86
CA ILE A 164 7.94 10.37 3.96
C ILE A 164 8.93 10.37 5.14
N PRO A 165 8.49 10.69 6.37
CA PRO A 165 9.39 10.74 7.52
C PRO A 165 10.03 9.39 7.85
N GLN A 166 11.30 9.41 8.23
CA GLN A 166 12.05 8.26 8.74
C GLN A 166 12.04 8.26 10.27
N ASN A 167 11.62 7.15 10.88
CA ASN A 167 11.51 6.99 12.32
C ASN A 167 12.73 6.30 12.97
N ILE A 168 13.74 5.93 12.18
CA ILE A 168 15.05 5.47 12.67
C ILE A 168 16.10 6.57 12.49
N PRO A 169 16.61 7.19 13.58
CA PRO A 169 17.61 8.25 13.50
C PRO A 169 18.86 7.81 12.73
N GLY A 170 19.28 8.62 11.76
CA GLY A 170 20.47 8.37 10.94
C GLY A 170 20.32 7.27 9.89
N TYR A 171 19.12 6.70 9.71
CA TYR A 171 18.88 5.75 8.64
C TYR A 171 18.74 6.47 7.30
N GLU A 172 19.57 6.08 6.33
CA GLU A 172 19.50 6.57 4.94
C GLU A 172 18.79 5.53 4.07
N LEU A 173 17.74 5.94 3.36
CA LEU A 173 17.02 5.06 2.44
C LEU A 173 17.90 4.73 1.24
N THR A 174 18.11 3.45 1.00
CA THR A 174 18.74 2.93 -0.22
C THR A 174 17.62 2.40 -1.12
N PHE A 175 17.36 3.07 -2.24
CA PHE A 175 16.26 2.74 -3.16
C PHE A 175 16.66 1.79 -4.29
#